data_AF-A0A961UWW1-F1
#
_entry.id   AF-A0A961UWW1-F1
#
_cell.length_a   1.000
_cell.length_b   1.000
_cell.length_c   1.000
_cell.angle_alpha   90.00
_cell.angle_beta   90.00
_cell.angle_gamma   90.00
#
_symmetry.space_group_name_H-M   'P 1'
#
loop_
_entity.id
_entity.type
_entity.pdbx_description
1 polymer ?
#
loop_
_entity_poly.entity_id
_entity_poly.type
_entity_poly.pdbx_seq_one_letter_code
_entity_poly.pdbx_strand_id
1 'polypeptide(L)'
;MMFGWRKRSEGFEWREYVRTTILVRRADRQKRMDDARMAALAKVRDARDRGVNAGLEQVEAVKNGAAVAANKAGNAIAGAAVGGARRAAGGARGAAALLGRAASAMPRPSMPKGLKALAADFAMYGADVPRRWRLIKPYLLPMAGAAAAIFVFGAAFSPERSGLQRANAGASGSARAMKVSAQSSTANADPAVVSGRARVVSGDRLRVGGKLLHLAGIDAPHPAQPCYRSNGRRWGCAASAVSTLRRLVRGRKVACELNKQGSGEGPIEAHCRAGDLDIAAAMVRTGYAFASADLGTPYASEEETARGNKAGIWQGETDRPEIWRAKVWDEAKKTAPDGCPIRGVVSSRGAVYAMPWAEGYDRRKIRKIKDERWFCSEEEAQAAGFKLTTKL
;
A
#
# COMPACT_ATOMS: atom_id res chain seq x y z
N MET A 1 -66.35 46.08 -45.99
CA MET A 1 -64.88 46.02 -46.15
C MET A 1 -64.32 45.06 -45.12
N MET A 2 -63.74 43.94 -45.57
CA MET A 2 -63.17 42.86 -44.75
C MET A 2 -61.73 43.21 -44.36
N PHE A 3 -61.38 43.15 -43.08
CA PHE A 3 -59.97 43.22 -42.63
C PHE A 3 -59.45 41.80 -42.34
N GLY A 4 -58.60 41.31 -43.23
CA GLY A 4 -57.90 40.04 -43.09
C GLY A 4 -56.74 40.12 -42.09
N TRP A 5 -56.76 39.25 -41.09
CA TRP A 5 -55.63 39.00 -40.19
C TRP A 5 -54.58 38.16 -40.91
N ARG A 6 -53.39 38.74 -41.14
CA ARG A 6 -52.21 38.02 -41.66
C ARG A 6 -51.57 37.23 -40.51
N LYS A 7 -51.65 35.90 -40.55
CA LYS A 7 -50.89 35.01 -39.65
C LYS A 7 -49.39 35.16 -39.94
N ARG A 8 -48.61 35.43 -38.89
CA ARG A 8 -47.15 35.45 -38.91
C ARG A 8 -46.68 34.03 -38.54
N SER A 9 -46.44 33.18 -39.53
CA SER A 9 -45.73 31.90 -39.37
C SER A 9 -44.33 32.06 -39.94
N GLU A 10 -43.32 31.81 -39.10
CA GLU A 10 -41.89 31.55 -39.37
C GLU A 10 -41.05 32.12 -38.23
N GLY A 11 -41.25 31.55 -37.02
CA GLY A 11 -40.33 31.69 -35.91
C GLY A 11 -39.51 30.41 -35.82
N PHE A 12 -38.27 30.46 -36.28
CA PHE A 12 -37.29 29.37 -36.23
C PHE A 12 -37.23 28.75 -34.81
N GLU A 13 -37.50 27.45 -34.69
CA GLU A 13 -37.58 26.74 -33.40
C GLU A 13 -36.20 26.55 -32.74
N TRP A 14 -35.73 27.58 -32.04
CA TRP A 14 -34.48 27.55 -31.26
C TRP A 14 -34.39 26.43 -30.21
N ARG A 15 -35.53 25.86 -29.77
CA ARG A 15 -35.56 24.82 -28.74
C ARG A 15 -35.08 23.45 -29.23
N GLU A 16 -35.30 23.15 -30.51
CA GLU A 16 -34.95 21.84 -31.06
C GLU A 16 -33.43 21.73 -31.31
N TYR A 17 -32.81 22.81 -31.82
CA TYR A 17 -31.36 22.89 -32.06
C TYR A 17 -30.52 22.85 -30.76
N VAL A 18 -31.00 23.46 -29.67
CA VAL A 18 -30.30 23.41 -28.38
C VAL A 18 -30.37 22.02 -27.76
N ARG A 19 -31.52 21.32 -27.90
CA ARG A 19 -31.71 19.97 -27.35
C ARG A 19 -30.81 18.95 -28.04
N THR A 20 -30.70 19.02 -29.37
CA THR A 20 -29.82 18.13 -30.14
C THR A 20 -28.35 18.35 -29.78
N THR A 21 -27.92 19.61 -29.63
CA THR A 21 -26.53 19.94 -29.25
C THR A 21 -26.17 19.42 -27.85
N ILE A 22 -27.09 19.49 -26.88
CA ILE A 22 -26.86 18.97 -25.52
C ILE A 22 -26.76 17.43 -25.52
N LEU A 23 -27.62 16.74 -26.28
CA LEU A 23 -27.60 15.28 -26.38
C LEU A 23 -26.32 14.79 -27.06
N VAL A 24 -25.89 15.43 -28.14
CA VAL A 24 -24.63 15.12 -28.82
C VAL A 24 -23.44 15.30 -27.89
N ARG A 25 -23.39 16.39 -27.11
CA ARG A 25 -22.31 16.63 -26.13
C ARG A 25 -22.28 15.61 -24.99
N ARG A 26 -23.44 15.09 -24.57
CA ARG A 26 -23.52 14.04 -23.54
C ARG A 26 -23.03 12.70 -24.08
N ALA A 27 -23.43 12.33 -25.29
CA ALA A 27 -22.98 11.12 -25.96
C ALA A 27 -21.46 11.15 -26.19
N ASP A 28 -20.92 12.29 -26.63
CA ASP A 28 -19.48 12.45 -26.84
C ASP A 28 -18.68 12.36 -25.53
N ARG A 29 -19.18 12.95 -24.43
CA ARG A 29 -18.55 12.81 -23.11
C ARG A 29 -18.55 11.35 -22.64
N GLN A 30 -19.65 10.62 -22.87
CA GLN A 30 -19.75 9.22 -22.48
C GLN A 30 -18.79 8.34 -23.29
N LYS A 31 -18.70 8.57 -24.60
CA LYS A 31 -17.74 7.89 -25.48
C LYS A 31 -16.30 8.11 -25.03
N ARG A 32 -15.89 9.36 -24.72
CA ARG A 32 -14.54 9.64 -24.20
C ARG A 32 -14.24 8.93 -22.88
N MET A 33 -15.24 8.79 -22.00
CA MET A 33 -15.07 8.05 -20.73
C MET A 33 -14.92 6.54 -20.97
N ASP A 34 -15.65 5.97 -21.92
CA ASP A 34 -15.55 4.56 -22.27
C ASP A 34 -14.23 4.25 -23.01
N ASP A 35 -13.77 5.14 -23.90
CA ASP A 35 -12.47 5.05 -24.55
C ASP A 35 -11.32 5.11 -23.51
N ALA A 36 -11.44 6.00 -22.50
CA ALA A 36 -10.47 6.09 -21.41
C ALA A 36 -10.46 4.82 -20.53
N ARG A 37 -11.62 4.22 -20.26
CA ARG A 37 -11.72 2.93 -19.55
C ARG A 37 -11.07 1.80 -20.34
N MET A 38 -11.33 1.72 -21.64
CA MET A 38 -10.73 0.69 -22.50
C MET A 38 -9.22 0.85 -22.60
N ALA A 39 -8.70 2.09 -22.68
CA ALA A 39 -7.27 2.36 -22.63
C ALA A 39 -6.63 1.97 -21.28
N ALA A 40 -7.33 2.19 -20.16
CA ALA A 40 -6.87 1.77 -18.84
C ALA A 40 -6.85 0.23 -18.71
N LEU A 41 -7.88 -0.46 -19.20
CA LEU A 41 -7.92 -1.93 -19.23
C LEU A 41 -6.81 -2.51 -20.10
N ALA A 42 -6.49 -1.88 -21.23
CA ALA A 42 -5.38 -2.30 -22.08
C ALA A 42 -4.03 -2.22 -21.36
N LYS A 43 -3.79 -1.15 -20.58
CA LYS A 43 -2.57 -1.01 -19.76
C LYS A 43 -2.45 -2.06 -18.67
N VAL A 44 -3.57 -2.41 -18.01
CA VAL A 44 -3.59 -3.47 -16.99
C VAL A 44 -3.32 -4.84 -17.61
N ARG A 45 -3.89 -5.13 -18.80
CA ARG A 45 -3.64 -6.37 -19.53
C ARG A 45 -2.17 -6.48 -19.96
N ASP A 46 -1.60 -5.41 -20.50
CA ASP A 46 -0.18 -5.33 -20.88
C ASP A 46 0.76 -5.51 -19.68
N ALA A 47 0.45 -4.90 -18.53
CA ALA A 47 1.20 -5.13 -17.29
C ALA A 47 1.11 -6.57 -16.79
N ARG A 48 -0.08 -7.19 -16.87
CA ARG A 48 -0.29 -8.61 -16.52
C ARG A 48 0.51 -9.52 -17.43
N ASP A 49 0.44 -9.30 -18.75
CA ASP A 49 1.10 -10.16 -19.74
C ASP A 49 2.64 -10.00 -19.66
N ARG A 50 3.16 -8.80 -19.36
CA ARG A 50 4.58 -8.60 -18.99
C ARG A 50 4.97 -9.35 -17.71
N GLY A 51 4.13 -9.34 -16.68
CA GLY A 51 4.37 -10.06 -15.43
C GLY A 51 4.38 -11.58 -15.61
N VAL A 52 3.48 -12.11 -16.44
CA VAL A 52 3.41 -13.54 -16.78
C VAL A 52 4.64 -13.97 -17.58
N ASN A 53 5.04 -13.18 -18.59
CA ASN A 53 6.22 -13.50 -19.41
C ASN A 53 7.52 -13.43 -18.61
N ALA A 54 7.68 -12.43 -17.73
CA ALA A 54 8.82 -12.36 -16.82
C ALA A 54 8.87 -13.55 -15.84
N GLY A 55 7.70 -14.05 -15.40
CA GLY A 55 7.61 -15.26 -14.58
C GLY A 55 8.00 -16.53 -15.36
N LEU A 56 7.62 -16.64 -16.64
CA LEU A 56 7.96 -17.78 -17.49
C LEU A 56 9.47 -17.83 -17.82
N GLU A 57 10.12 -16.69 -18.01
CA GLU A 57 11.59 -16.60 -18.20
C GLU A 57 12.36 -17.11 -16.97
N GLN A 58 11.86 -16.83 -15.76
CA GLN A 58 12.46 -17.36 -14.53
C GLN A 58 12.29 -18.88 -14.40
N VAL A 59 11.18 -19.44 -14.90
CA VAL A 59 10.95 -20.90 -14.90
C VAL A 59 11.88 -21.62 -15.88
N GLU A 60 12.15 -21.05 -17.05
CA GLU A 60 13.12 -21.61 -18.00
C GLU A 60 14.57 -21.51 -17.51
N ALA A 61 14.93 -20.43 -16.81
CA ALA A 61 16.23 -20.30 -16.16
C ALA A 61 16.45 -21.37 -15.08
N VAL A 62 15.40 -21.71 -14.32
CA VAL A 62 15.44 -22.79 -13.31
C VAL A 62 15.54 -24.16 -13.99
N LYS A 63 14.82 -24.40 -15.08
CA LYS A 63 14.90 -25.67 -15.84
C LYS A 63 16.29 -25.91 -16.43
N ASN A 64 16.90 -24.87 -17.02
CA ASN A 64 18.25 -24.96 -17.58
C ASN A 64 19.32 -25.10 -16.47
N GLY A 65 19.15 -24.42 -15.33
CA GLY A 65 20.00 -24.60 -14.15
C GLY A 65 19.92 -26.02 -13.56
N ALA A 66 18.71 -26.61 -13.51
CA ALA A 66 18.50 -27.98 -13.06
C ALA A 66 19.12 -29.03 -14.01
N ALA A 67 19.04 -28.81 -15.33
CA ALA A 67 19.68 -29.68 -16.32
C ALA A 67 21.22 -29.66 -16.23
N VAL A 68 21.81 -28.49 -15.98
CA VAL A 68 23.26 -28.35 -15.76
C VAL A 68 23.70 -29.03 -14.45
N ALA A 69 22.89 -28.93 -13.39
CA ALA A 69 23.15 -29.63 -12.13
C ALA A 69 23.05 -31.16 -12.25
N ALA A 70 22.07 -31.66 -13.01
CA ALA A 70 21.90 -33.09 -13.28
C ALA A 70 23.06 -33.69 -14.09
N ASN A 71 23.53 -32.99 -15.13
CA ASN A 71 24.69 -33.45 -15.91
C ASN A 71 26.00 -33.42 -15.10
N LYS A 72 26.15 -32.47 -14.18
CA LYS A 72 27.31 -32.41 -13.27
C LYS A 72 27.31 -33.54 -12.24
N ALA A 73 26.12 -33.93 -11.74
CA ALA A 73 25.95 -35.09 -10.87
C ALA A 73 26.16 -36.42 -11.61
N GLY A 74 25.67 -36.54 -12.85
CA GLY A 74 25.87 -37.72 -13.70
C GLY A 74 27.35 -38.01 -13.98
N ASN A 75 28.15 -36.98 -14.29
CA ASN A 75 29.59 -37.14 -14.52
C ASN A 75 30.38 -37.43 -13.23
N ALA A 76 29.90 -36.98 -12.06
CA ALA A 76 30.51 -37.31 -10.77
C ALA A 76 30.24 -38.78 -10.36
N ILE A 77 29.06 -39.31 -10.70
CA ILE A 77 28.70 -40.72 -10.45
C ILE A 77 29.41 -41.65 -11.46
N ALA A 78 29.56 -41.22 -12.73
CA ALA A 78 30.33 -41.96 -13.72
C ALA A 78 31.83 -42.06 -13.37
N GLY A 79 32.40 -41.05 -12.73
CA GLY A 79 33.78 -41.09 -12.21
C GLY A 79 33.98 -42.02 -11.00
N ALA A 80 32.93 -42.26 -10.21
CA ALA A 80 32.98 -43.17 -9.05
C ALA A 80 32.77 -44.65 -9.43
N ALA A 81 32.16 -44.93 -10.58
CA ALA A 81 31.87 -46.29 -11.04
C ALA A 81 33.05 -47.02 -11.72
N VAL A 82 34.13 -46.32 -12.07
CA VAL A 82 35.33 -46.93 -12.71
C VAL A 82 36.31 -47.50 -11.67
N GLY A 83 36.18 -47.16 -10.39
CA GLY A 83 37.07 -47.65 -9.30
C GLY A 83 36.63 -48.91 -8.57
N GLY A 84 35.41 -49.41 -8.82
CA GLY A 84 34.77 -50.47 -8.01
C GLY A 84 34.58 -51.83 -8.67
N ALA A 85 35.03 -52.03 -9.92
CA ALA A 85 34.76 -53.24 -10.69
C ALA A 85 35.79 -54.38 -10.49
N ARG A 86 36.37 -54.50 -9.29
CA ARG A 86 37.17 -55.67 -8.88
C ARG A 86 36.84 -56.07 -7.45
N ARG A 87 35.70 -56.73 -7.26
CA ARG A 87 35.48 -57.83 -6.29
C ARG A 87 34.00 -58.23 -6.28
N ALA A 88 33.77 -59.52 -6.08
CA ALA A 88 32.49 -60.20 -5.91
C ALA A 88 31.69 -60.52 -7.19
N ALA A 89 32.23 -61.48 -7.94
CA ALA A 89 31.42 -62.55 -8.47
C ALA A 89 30.80 -63.34 -7.29
N GLY A 90 29.50 -63.66 -7.35
CA GLY A 90 28.86 -64.60 -6.43
C GLY A 90 27.44 -64.24 -6.02
N GLY A 91 26.47 -64.92 -6.63
CA GLY A 91 25.22 -65.37 -5.99
C GLY A 91 24.21 -64.31 -5.54
N ALA A 92 23.10 -64.22 -6.28
CA ALA A 92 21.88 -63.54 -5.87
C ALA A 92 21.26 -64.20 -4.62
N ARG A 93 21.66 -63.77 -3.42
CA ARG A 93 20.94 -63.99 -2.14
C ARG A 93 21.40 -63.10 -0.97
N GLY A 94 22.17 -62.04 -1.21
CA GLY A 94 22.76 -61.18 -0.17
C GLY A 94 22.18 -59.77 0.00
N ALA A 95 21.14 -59.38 -0.74
CA ALA A 95 20.70 -57.96 -0.78
C ALA A 95 19.78 -57.53 0.39
N ALA A 96 19.29 -58.45 1.23
CA ALA A 96 18.35 -58.12 2.31
C ALA A 96 19.02 -57.84 3.68
N ALA A 97 20.32 -58.06 3.83
CA ALA A 97 21.00 -57.95 5.14
C ALA A 97 21.79 -56.64 5.37
N LEU A 98 21.84 -55.73 4.39
CA LEU A 98 22.64 -54.49 4.49
C LEU A 98 21.83 -53.20 4.74
N LEU A 99 20.50 -53.27 4.85
CA LEU A 99 19.66 -52.10 5.16
C LEU A 99 19.24 -52.00 6.65
N GLY A 100 19.69 -52.91 7.51
CA GLY A 100 19.35 -52.94 8.94
C GLY A 100 20.33 -52.27 9.90
N ARG A 101 21.53 -51.85 9.46
CA ARG A 101 22.61 -51.36 10.36
C ARG A 101 23.19 -49.98 10.00
N ALA A 102 22.38 -49.10 9.41
CA ALA A 102 22.73 -47.68 9.21
C ALA A 102 21.79 -46.71 9.95
N ALA A 103 21.10 -47.16 11.01
CA ALA A 103 20.16 -46.33 11.79
C ALA A 103 20.65 -45.96 13.20
N SER A 104 21.89 -46.28 13.58
CA SER A 104 22.41 -46.04 14.94
C SER A 104 23.65 -45.14 15.02
N ALA A 105 23.99 -44.41 13.95
CA ALA A 105 25.11 -43.49 13.95
C ALA A 105 24.74 -42.11 13.38
N MET A 106 23.80 -41.41 14.03
CA MET A 106 23.64 -39.95 13.87
C MET A 106 23.24 -39.30 15.21
N PRO A 107 23.85 -38.17 15.61
CA PRO A 107 23.46 -37.44 16.81
C PRO A 107 22.09 -36.76 16.62
N ARG A 108 21.20 -36.92 17.60
CA ARG A 108 19.89 -36.25 17.65
C ARG A 108 20.05 -34.82 18.17
N PRO A 109 19.67 -33.76 17.44
CA PRO A 109 19.55 -32.45 18.04
C PRO A 109 18.28 -32.36 18.91
N SER A 110 18.43 -31.76 20.09
CA SER A 110 17.35 -31.49 21.04
C SER A 110 16.39 -30.42 20.50
N MET A 111 15.09 -30.71 20.46
CA MET A 111 14.06 -29.72 20.12
C MET A 111 13.84 -28.70 21.26
N PRO A 112 13.61 -27.41 20.96
CA PRO A 112 13.19 -26.41 21.94
C PRO A 112 11.74 -26.63 22.40
N LYS A 113 11.47 -26.33 23.68
CA LYS A 113 10.23 -26.64 24.43
C LYS A 113 8.94 -25.98 23.90
N GLY A 114 8.99 -25.17 22.84
CA GLY A 114 7.83 -24.48 22.26
C GLY A 114 6.99 -25.30 21.26
N LEU A 115 7.50 -26.42 20.75
CA LEU A 115 6.82 -27.17 19.68
C LEU A 115 5.94 -28.34 20.16
N LYS A 116 5.85 -28.59 21.47
CA LYS A 116 4.96 -29.61 22.03
C LYS A 116 3.50 -29.15 22.16
N ALA A 117 3.25 -27.84 22.11
CA ALA A 117 1.90 -27.29 22.23
C ALA A 117 1.10 -27.31 20.92
N LEU A 118 1.76 -27.32 19.75
CA LEU A 118 1.08 -27.32 18.44
C LEU A 118 0.72 -28.71 17.92
N ALA A 119 1.29 -29.77 18.50
CA ALA A 119 0.93 -31.15 18.17
C ALA A 119 -0.28 -31.68 18.97
N ALA A 120 -0.71 -30.97 20.02
CA ALA A 120 -1.85 -31.37 20.85
C ALA A 120 -3.19 -30.81 20.35
N ASP A 121 -3.20 -29.66 19.65
CA ASP A 121 -4.45 -29.06 19.14
C ASP A 121 -4.95 -29.66 17.82
N PHE A 122 -4.09 -30.33 17.05
CA PHE A 122 -4.49 -30.99 15.79
C PHE A 122 -5.15 -32.36 15.98
N ALA A 123 -5.14 -32.92 17.20
CA ALA A 123 -5.72 -34.22 17.50
C ALA A 123 -7.23 -34.17 17.82
N MET A 124 -7.83 -32.97 17.92
CA MET A 124 -9.24 -32.82 18.32
C MET A 124 -10.23 -32.55 17.16
N TYR A 125 -9.74 -32.47 15.92
CA TYR A 125 -10.58 -32.27 14.71
C TYR A 125 -10.70 -33.50 13.81
N GLY A 126 -10.26 -34.68 14.28
CA GLY A 126 -10.11 -35.90 13.48
C GLY A 126 -11.17 -36.99 13.67
N ALA A 127 -12.28 -36.73 14.36
CA ALA A 127 -13.30 -37.76 14.60
C ALA A 127 -14.71 -37.16 14.62
N ASP A 128 -15.26 -36.86 13.44
CA ASP A 128 -16.70 -37.02 13.10
C ASP A 128 -17.02 -36.35 11.76
N VAL A 129 -16.67 -37.00 10.64
CA VAL A 129 -17.22 -36.64 9.32
C VAL A 129 -17.43 -37.90 8.48
N PRO A 130 -18.58 -38.58 8.63
CA PRO A 130 -19.17 -39.14 7.42
C PRO A 130 -20.70 -39.07 7.45
N ARG A 131 -21.29 -37.89 7.24
CA ARG A 131 -22.74 -37.82 6.92
C ARG A 131 -23.19 -36.54 6.21
N ARG A 132 -22.45 -36.04 5.22
CA ARG A 132 -23.04 -35.12 4.21
C ARG A 132 -22.27 -34.88 2.91
N TRP A 133 -21.22 -35.65 2.63
CA TRP A 133 -20.41 -35.49 1.42
C TRP A 133 -20.94 -36.32 0.25
N ARG A 134 -22.13 -35.96 -0.26
CA ARG A 134 -22.68 -36.52 -1.51
C ARG A 134 -23.03 -35.46 -2.57
N LEU A 135 -22.48 -34.25 -2.49
CA LEU A 135 -22.83 -33.14 -3.40
C LEU A 135 -21.64 -32.25 -3.81
N ILE A 136 -20.45 -32.82 -4.04
CA ILE A 136 -19.31 -32.04 -4.58
C ILE A 136 -18.87 -32.66 -5.91
N LYS A 137 -18.93 -31.84 -6.98
CA LYS A 137 -18.60 -32.21 -8.37
C LYS A 137 -17.09 -32.52 -8.52
N PRO A 138 -16.69 -33.48 -9.39
CA PRO A 138 -15.34 -34.07 -9.44
C PRO A 138 -14.20 -33.16 -9.98
N TYR A 139 -14.46 -31.88 -10.22
CA TYR A 139 -13.45 -30.94 -10.74
C TYR A 139 -12.68 -30.18 -9.65
N LEU A 140 -13.00 -30.38 -8.37
CA LEU A 140 -12.34 -29.71 -7.24
C LEU A 140 -11.18 -30.50 -6.60
N LEU A 141 -10.81 -31.66 -7.16
CA LEU A 141 -9.73 -32.51 -6.64
C LEU A 141 -8.28 -32.18 -7.11
N PRO A 142 -7.98 -31.37 -8.15
CA PRO A 142 -6.58 -31.05 -8.45
C PRO A 142 -6.03 -29.79 -7.75
N MET A 143 -6.84 -28.97 -7.06
CA MET A 143 -6.35 -27.73 -6.42
C MET A 143 -5.80 -27.90 -5.00
N ALA A 144 -6.04 -29.04 -4.34
CA ALA A 144 -5.48 -29.33 -3.02
C ALA A 144 -4.08 -29.99 -3.06
N GLY A 145 -3.65 -30.50 -4.22
CA GLY A 145 -2.36 -31.18 -4.37
C GLY A 145 -1.15 -30.25 -4.56
N ALA A 146 -1.36 -29.03 -5.06
CA ALA A 146 -0.25 -28.10 -5.36
C ALA A 146 0.32 -27.38 -4.12
N ALA A 147 -0.43 -27.31 -3.00
CA ALA A 147 0.02 -26.65 -1.77
C ALA A 147 0.89 -27.56 -0.88
N ALA A 148 0.84 -28.89 -1.05
CA ALA A 148 1.59 -29.84 -0.23
C ALA A 148 3.02 -30.12 -0.75
N ALA A 149 3.31 -29.86 -2.03
CA ALA A 149 4.63 -30.11 -2.62
C ALA A 149 5.67 -29.00 -2.32
N ILE A 150 5.21 -27.77 -2.02
CA ILE A 150 6.09 -26.65 -1.66
C ILE A 150 6.64 -26.79 -0.22
N PHE A 151 5.98 -27.56 0.64
CA PHE A 151 6.37 -27.72 2.05
C PHE A 151 7.33 -28.90 2.32
N VAL A 152 7.55 -29.80 1.36
CA VAL A 152 8.47 -30.95 1.53
C VAL A 152 9.84 -30.73 0.88
N PHE A 153 9.97 -29.83 -0.11
CA PHE A 153 11.24 -29.55 -0.80
C PHE A 153 11.91 -28.21 -0.45
N GLY A 154 11.29 -27.37 0.39
CA GLY A 154 11.80 -26.03 0.73
C GLY A 154 12.81 -25.93 1.89
N ALA A 155 13.15 -27.03 2.56
CA ALA A 155 13.94 -27.01 3.80
C ALA A 155 15.36 -27.61 3.65
N ALA A 156 16.00 -27.47 2.49
CA ALA A 156 17.36 -28.01 2.27
C ALA A 156 18.32 -27.07 1.52
N PHE A 157 18.09 -25.75 1.49
CA PHE A 157 19.06 -24.79 0.94
C PHE A 157 19.05 -23.47 1.73
N SER A 158 19.78 -23.44 2.85
CA SER A 158 20.37 -22.20 3.37
C SER A 158 21.84 -22.19 2.94
N PRO A 159 22.33 -21.21 2.15
CA PRO A 159 23.75 -21.12 1.88
C PRO A 159 24.43 -20.36 3.02
N GLU A 160 25.19 -21.13 3.80
CA GLU A 160 26.21 -20.63 4.71
C GLU A 160 27.33 -19.97 3.88
N ARG A 161 27.62 -18.69 4.17
CA ARG A 161 28.76 -17.96 3.60
C ARG A 161 30.05 -18.56 4.17
N SER A 162 30.90 -19.09 3.32
CA SER A 162 32.31 -19.37 3.62
C SER A 162 33.15 -19.17 2.36
N GLY A 163 34.30 -18.53 2.53
CA GLY A 163 35.01 -17.78 1.50
C GLY A 163 35.63 -18.61 0.38
N LEU A 164 35.64 -18.01 -0.81
CA LEU A 164 36.41 -18.47 -1.96
C LEU A 164 37.68 -17.60 -2.07
N GLN A 165 38.81 -18.16 -1.63
CA GLN A 165 40.12 -17.74 -2.09
C GLN A 165 40.20 -18.05 -3.59
N ARG A 166 40.47 -17.03 -4.40
CA ARG A 166 40.67 -17.16 -5.85
C ARG A 166 42.17 -17.07 -6.11
N ALA A 167 42.75 -18.18 -6.57
CA ALA A 167 44.13 -18.24 -7.03
C ALA A 167 44.29 -17.47 -8.36
N ASN A 168 45.35 -16.67 -8.44
CA ASN A 168 45.78 -15.98 -9.65
C ASN A 168 46.58 -16.93 -10.55
N ALA A 169 46.22 -17.00 -11.82
CA ALA A 169 47.09 -17.46 -12.90
C ALA A 169 47.40 -16.25 -13.79
N GLY A 170 48.68 -16.01 -14.03
CA GLY A 170 49.18 -14.81 -14.68
C GLY A 170 48.88 -14.75 -16.18
N ALA A 171 48.74 -13.52 -16.67
CA ALA A 171 49.04 -13.16 -18.04
C ALA A 171 49.67 -11.76 -18.03
N SER A 172 50.88 -11.71 -18.59
CA SER A 172 51.67 -10.51 -18.86
C SER A 172 50.93 -9.56 -19.79
N GLY A 173 50.92 -8.26 -19.49
CA GLY A 173 50.29 -7.25 -20.35
C GLY A 173 50.25 -5.85 -19.74
N SER A 174 51.32 -5.09 -19.97
CA SER A 174 51.45 -3.62 -19.99
C SER A 174 50.47 -2.76 -19.17
N ALA A 175 51.01 -2.14 -18.13
CA ALA A 175 50.33 -1.18 -17.27
C ALA A 175 49.96 0.12 -18.01
N ARG A 176 48.67 0.48 -17.97
CA ARG A 176 48.23 1.88 -17.99
C ARG A 176 47.29 2.10 -16.81
N ALA A 177 47.81 2.83 -15.82
CA ALA A 177 47.12 3.14 -14.58
C ALA A 177 45.90 4.06 -14.84
N MET A 178 44.70 3.52 -14.71
CA MET A 178 43.50 4.33 -14.45
C MET A 178 43.28 4.38 -12.94
N LYS A 179 43.55 5.54 -12.35
CA LYS A 179 43.11 5.88 -10.99
C LYS A 179 41.58 5.86 -10.96
N VAL A 180 40.99 4.77 -10.47
CA VAL A 180 39.60 4.78 -10.05
C VAL A 180 39.58 5.39 -8.65
N SER A 181 39.26 6.67 -8.56
CA SER A 181 38.92 7.33 -7.30
C SER A 181 37.75 6.59 -6.67
N ALA A 182 38.00 5.96 -5.53
CA ALA A 182 36.94 5.50 -4.64
C ALA A 182 36.17 6.72 -4.13
N GLN A 183 35.02 7.00 -4.73
CA GLN A 183 34.09 7.98 -4.19
C GLN A 183 33.44 7.38 -2.95
N SER A 184 33.57 8.15 -1.87
CA SER A 184 33.02 7.88 -0.53
C SER A 184 31.54 7.53 -0.60
N SER A 185 31.18 6.45 0.08
CA SER A 185 29.81 6.16 0.47
C SER A 185 29.26 7.33 1.29
N THR A 186 28.14 7.88 0.85
CA THR A 186 27.36 8.82 1.64
C THR A 186 26.93 8.14 2.94
N ALA A 187 27.30 8.74 4.07
CA ALA A 187 26.82 8.31 5.37
C ALA A 187 25.29 8.34 5.37
N ASN A 188 24.68 7.16 5.48
CA ASN A 188 23.25 7.02 5.73
C ASN A 188 23.02 7.58 7.13
N ALA A 189 22.71 8.89 7.24
CA ALA A 189 22.39 9.46 8.54
C ALA A 189 21.12 8.76 9.06
N ASP A 190 21.22 8.11 10.21
CA ASP A 190 20.13 7.40 10.88
C ASP A 190 18.88 8.29 10.94
N PRO A 191 17.67 7.72 10.75
CA PRO A 191 16.45 8.49 10.91
C PRO A 191 16.42 9.06 12.33
N ALA A 192 16.24 10.38 12.43
CA ALA A 192 16.16 11.03 13.72
C ALA A 192 14.96 10.44 14.49
N VAL A 193 15.20 9.82 15.65
CA VAL A 193 14.15 9.25 16.49
C VAL A 193 13.74 10.27 17.54
N VAL A 194 12.45 10.58 17.63
CA VAL A 194 11.87 11.37 18.71
C VAL A 194 10.99 10.48 19.58
N SER A 195 11.10 10.60 20.90
CA SER A 195 10.27 9.81 21.81
C SER A 195 9.71 10.62 22.97
N GLY A 196 8.55 10.22 23.49
CA GLY A 196 7.91 10.90 24.61
C GLY A 196 6.43 10.58 24.76
N ARG A 197 5.74 11.33 25.61
CA ARG A 197 4.28 11.28 25.69
C ARG A 197 3.69 11.96 24.44
N ALA A 198 2.76 11.26 23.78
CA ALA A 198 2.07 11.79 22.62
C ALA A 198 0.85 12.64 23.04
N ARG A 199 0.68 13.80 22.39
CA ARG A 199 -0.56 14.60 22.42
C ARG A 199 -1.21 14.55 21.05
N VAL A 200 -2.38 13.91 20.96
CA VAL A 200 -3.12 13.76 19.70
C VAL A 200 -3.75 15.10 19.27
N VAL A 201 -3.55 15.46 18.01
CA VAL A 201 -4.06 16.69 17.38
C VAL A 201 -5.25 16.37 16.47
N SER A 202 -5.09 15.44 15.53
CA SER A 202 -6.13 14.93 14.61
C SER A 202 -6.03 13.40 14.50
N GLY A 203 -6.83 12.76 13.64
CA GLY A 203 -6.83 11.29 13.48
C GLY A 203 -5.53 10.70 12.90
N ASP A 204 -4.66 11.56 12.39
CA ASP A 204 -3.42 11.27 11.66
C ASP A 204 -2.23 12.11 12.18
N ARG A 205 -2.45 13.05 13.11
CA ARG A 205 -1.39 13.93 13.64
C ARG A 205 -1.29 13.90 15.15
N LEU A 206 -0.06 13.90 15.65
CA LEU A 206 0.25 13.95 17.07
C LEU A 206 1.49 14.81 17.34
N ARG A 207 1.61 15.33 18.55
CA ARG A 207 2.82 15.97 19.04
C ARG A 207 3.61 15.04 19.94
N VAL A 208 4.89 14.84 19.64
CA VAL A 208 5.84 14.05 20.43
C VAL A 208 7.14 14.85 20.55
N GLY A 209 7.68 14.99 21.77
CA GLY A 209 8.91 15.76 21.99
C GLY A 209 8.85 17.20 21.46
N GLY A 210 7.68 17.85 21.54
CA GLY A 210 7.46 19.22 21.04
C GLY A 210 7.22 19.34 19.53
N LYS A 211 7.57 18.31 18.73
CA LYS A 211 7.40 18.31 17.27
C LYS A 211 5.98 17.90 16.90
N LEU A 212 5.40 18.55 15.89
CA LEU A 212 4.13 18.15 15.27
C LEU A 212 4.44 17.13 14.18
N LEU A 213 3.88 15.93 14.31
CA LEU A 213 4.12 14.80 13.43
C LEU A 213 2.84 14.40 12.72
N HIS A 214 2.96 14.02 11.45
CA HIS A 214 1.95 13.32 10.68
C HIS A 214 2.34 11.85 10.57
N LEU A 215 1.36 10.95 10.77
CA LEU A 215 1.58 9.52 10.69
C LEU A 215 1.79 9.13 9.22
N ALA A 216 3.01 8.71 8.89
CA ALA A 216 3.38 8.38 7.53
C ALA A 216 2.54 7.22 6.98
N GLY A 217 2.09 7.35 5.74
CA GLY A 217 1.40 6.29 4.99
C GLY A 217 -0.09 6.15 5.28
N ILE A 218 -0.70 7.07 6.04
CA ILE A 218 -2.15 7.10 6.31
C ILE A 218 -2.72 8.50 6.10
N ASP A 219 -4.03 8.59 5.89
CA ASP A 219 -4.79 9.85 5.91
C ASP A 219 -6.08 9.64 6.73
N ALA A 220 -6.42 10.57 7.62
CA ALA A 220 -7.61 10.46 8.45
C ALA A 220 -8.77 11.30 7.89
N PRO A 221 -10.04 10.91 8.13
CA PRO A 221 -11.18 11.72 7.71
C PRO A 221 -11.11 13.15 8.25
N HIS A 222 -11.35 14.13 7.39
CA HIS A 222 -11.38 15.54 7.79
C HIS A 222 -12.56 15.83 8.74
N PRO A 223 -12.45 16.73 9.73
CA PRO A 223 -13.57 17.09 10.62
C PRO A 223 -14.88 17.47 9.91
N ALA A 224 -14.79 18.14 8.77
CA ALA A 224 -15.94 18.54 7.96
C ALA A 224 -16.44 17.43 6.99
N GLN A 225 -15.66 16.37 6.79
CA GLN A 225 -15.99 15.27 5.90
C GLN A 225 -17.18 14.46 6.46
N PRO A 226 -18.20 14.16 5.64
CA PRO A 226 -19.27 13.27 6.05
C PRO A 226 -18.80 11.81 6.02
N CYS A 227 -19.19 11.05 7.04
CA CYS A 227 -19.11 9.60 7.05
C CYS A 227 -20.47 9.02 7.43
N TYR A 228 -20.79 7.87 6.86
CA TYR A 228 -22.08 7.22 7.04
C TYR A 228 -21.92 5.85 7.69
N ARG A 229 -22.92 5.46 8.47
CA ARG A 229 -23.08 4.09 8.95
C ARG A 229 -23.75 3.24 7.86
N SER A 230 -23.85 1.93 8.10
CA SER A 230 -24.53 0.99 7.21
C SER A 230 -26.00 1.32 6.96
N ASN A 231 -26.65 2.01 7.90
CA ASN A 231 -28.04 2.48 7.78
C ASN A 231 -28.16 3.88 7.14
N GLY A 232 -27.08 4.42 6.56
CA GLY A 232 -27.06 5.74 5.93
C GLY A 232 -27.03 6.93 6.91
N ARG A 233 -27.07 6.70 8.23
CA ARG A 233 -26.99 7.80 9.20
C ARG A 233 -25.57 8.36 9.28
N ARG A 234 -25.46 9.70 9.26
CA ARG A 234 -24.18 10.39 9.45
C ARG A 234 -23.62 10.14 10.86
N TRP A 235 -22.30 10.07 10.98
CA TRP A 235 -21.61 9.97 12.27
C TRP A 235 -20.27 10.71 12.26
N GLY A 236 -19.75 11.03 13.44
CA GLY A 236 -18.50 11.78 13.62
C GLY A 236 -17.26 10.88 13.49
N CYS A 237 -16.88 10.52 12.26
CA CYS A 237 -15.72 9.67 11.99
C CYS A 237 -14.39 10.33 12.38
N ALA A 238 -14.18 11.60 12.04
CA ALA A 238 -12.96 12.33 12.42
C ALA A 238 -12.76 12.40 13.94
N ALA A 239 -13.83 12.72 14.68
CA ALA A 239 -13.79 12.74 16.15
C ALA A 239 -13.53 11.34 16.74
N SER A 240 -14.11 10.31 16.13
CA SER A 240 -13.85 8.92 16.53
C SER A 240 -12.42 8.50 16.24
N ALA A 241 -11.84 8.92 15.11
CA ALA A 241 -10.45 8.66 14.78
C ALA A 241 -9.49 9.29 15.81
N VAL A 242 -9.75 10.54 16.21
CA VAL A 242 -9.02 11.19 17.32
C VAL A 242 -9.15 10.39 18.62
N SER A 243 -10.36 9.91 18.95
CA SER A 243 -10.60 9.10 20.16
C SER A 243 -9.85 7.76 20.13
N THR A 244 -9.81 7.09 18.97
CA THR A 244 -9.06 5.85 18.75
C THR A 244 -7.57 6.11 18.91
N LEU A 245 -7.01 7.11 18.23
CA LEU A 245 -5.59 7.44 18.34
C LEU A 245 -5.19 7.78 19.78
N ARG A 246 -6.03 8.55 20.50
CA ARG A 246 -5.84 8.83 21.94
C ARG A 246 -5.80 7.56 22.78
N ARG A 247 -6.58 6.55 22.44
CA ARG A 247 -6.62 5.26 23.15
C ARG A 247 -5.35 4.45 22.89
N LEU A 248 -4.88 4.43 21.64
CA LEU A 248 -3.67 3.69 21.25
C LEU A 248 -2.42 4.22 21.97
N VAL A 249 -2.32 5.54 22.16
CA VAL A 249 -1.15 6.18 22.80
C VAL A 249 -1.30 6.39 24.32
N ARG A 250 -2.48 6.12 24.90
CA ARG A 250 -2.77 6.42 26.31
C ARG A 250 -1.83 5.67 27.24
N GLY A 251 -1.15 6.42 28.11
CA GLY A 251 -0.27 5.86 29.14
C GLY A 251 1.03 5.25 28.61
N ARG A 252 1.32 5.37 27.31
CA ARG A 252 2.50 4.76 26.67
C ARG A 252 3.50 5.83 26.25
N LYS A 253 4.77 5.45 26.24
CA LYS A 253 5.81 6.21 25.55
C LYS A 253 5.72 5.89 24.07
N VAL A 254 5.60 6.93 23.24
CA VAL A 254 5.59 6.80 21.77
C VAL A 254 6.99 7.12 21.27
N ALA A 255 7.50 6.29 20.36
CA ALA A 255 8.74 6.52 19.62
C ALA A 255 8.40 6.69 18.14
N CYS A 256 8.92 7.75 17.52
CA CYS A 256 8.67 8.08 16.13
C CYS A 256 9.99 8.23 15.39
N GLU A 257 10.15 7.46 14.31
CA GLU A 257 11.22 7.59 13.34
C GLU A 257 10.81 8.67 12.34
N LEU A 258 11.57 9.76 12.29
CA LEU A 258 11.29 10.87 11.38
C LEU A 258 11.81 10.56 9.99
N ASN A 259 10.95 10.70 8.98
CA ASN A 259 11.38 10.67 7.58
C ASN A 259 12.02 12.06 7.28
N LYS A 260 13.31 12.09 6.87
CA LYS A 260 14.00 13.36 6.46
C LYS A 260 13.15 14.06 5.37
N GLN A 261 13.01 15.38 5.25
CA GLN A 261 13.31 16.56 6.06
C GLN A 261 12.25 17.56 5.55
N GLY A 262 11.17 17.78 6.30
CA GLY A 262 10.22 18.84 5.94
C GLY A 262 10.91 20.18 6.09
N SER A 263 11.28 20.82 4.98
CA SER A 263 11.87 22.17 4.94
C SER A 263 10.81 23.28 5.06
N GLY A 264 9.55 22.93 5.32
CA GLY A 264 8.41 23.85 5.29
C GLY A 264 7.68 24.02 6.62
N GLU A 265 6.77 24.98 6.64
CA GLU A 265 5.84 25.28 7.74
C GLU A 265 4.74 24.19 7.81
N GLY A 266 5.07 22.97 8.23
CA GLY A 266 4.15 21.82 8.21
C GLY A 266 4.50 20.68 9.19
N PRO A 267 3.60 19.69 9.39
CA PRO A 267 3.89 18.52 10.21
C PRO A 267 4.98 17.66 9.56
N ILE A 268 5.82 17.03 10.39
CA ILE A 268 6.89 16.12 9.92
C ILE A 268 6.32 14.72 9.75
N GLU A 269 6.49 14.12 8.58
CA GLU A 269 6.12 12.72 8.33
C GLU A 269 6.96 11.77 9.20
N ALA A 270 6.30 10.86 9.91
CA ALA A 270 6.98 9.94 10.81
C ALA A 270 6.27 8.59 10.95
N HIS A 271 7.05 7.54 11.12
CA HIS A 271 6.57 6.22 11.54
C HIS A 271 6.60 6.13 13.06
N CYS A 272 5.44 6.03 13.69
CA CYS A 272 5.31 6.06 15.15
C CYS A 272 4.84 4.73 15.73
N ARG A 273 5.51 4.26 16.80
CA ARG A 273 5.15 3.06 17.55
C ARG A 273 4.91 3.37 19.03
N ALA A 274 4.01 2.60 19.64
CA ALA A 274 3.75 2.62 21.09
C ALA A 274 4.06 1.24 21.69
N GLY A 275 5.32 1.01 22.06
CA GLY A 275 5.85 -0.35 22.23
C GLY A 275 6.00 -1.01 20.87
N ASP A 276 5.55 -2.25 20.72
CA ASP A 276 5.56 -2.99 19.45
C ASP A 276 4.39 -2.63 18.52
N LEU A 277 3.44 -1.81 19.01
CA LEU A 277 2.27 -1.41 18.25
C LEU A 277 2.63 -0.31 17.24
N ASP A 278 2.58 -0.65 15.96
CA ASP A 278 2.50 0.34 14.87
C ASP A 278 1.16 1.08 14.95
N ILE A 279 1.23 2.40 15.22
CA ILE A 279 0.06 3.24 15.42
C ILE A 279 -0.70 3.42 14.12
N ALA A 280 -0.01 3.60 13.00
CA ALA A 280 -0.62 3.85 11.71
C ALA A 280 -1.35 2.60 11.19
N ALA A 281 -0.69 1.44 11.27
CA ALA A 281 -1.31 0.15 10.96
C ALA A 281 -2.56 -0.10 11.81
N ALA A 282 -2.50 0.21 13.12
CA ALA A 282 -3.63 0.05 14.02
C ALA A 282 -4.81 0.97 13.66
N MET A 283 -4.54 2.23 13.28
CA MET A 283 -5.56 3.17 12.84
C MET A 283 -6.28 2.70 11.57
N VAL A 284 -5.52 2.20 10.59
CA VAL A 284 -6.08 1.67 9.34
C VAL A 284 -6.88 0.39 9.59
N ARG A 285 -6.29 -0.58 10.30
CA ARG A 285 -6.93 -1.88 10.59
C ARG A 285 -8.24 -1.74 11.36
N THR A 286 -8.35 -0.73 12.20
CA THR A 286 -9.59 -0.44 12.96
C THR A 286 -10.58 0.45 12.19
N GLY A 287 -10.25 0.84 10.96
CA GLY A 287 -11.11 1.63 10.08
C GLY A 287 -11.23 3.10 10.48
N TYR A 288 -10.25 3.67 11.17
CA TYR A 288 -10.26 5.08 11.57
C TYR A 288 -9.29 5.96 10.78
N ALA A 289 -8.57 5.37 9.83
CA ALA A 289 -7.78 6.06 8.82
C ALA A 289 -7.81 5.25 7.53
N PHE A 290 -7.56 5.92 6.41
CA PHE A 290 -7.28 5.30 5.13
C PHE A 290 -5.78 5.03 5.03
N ALA A 291 -5.38 3.98 4.30
CA ALA A 291 -4.00 3.90 3.85
C ALA A 291 -3.76 5.03 2.83
N SER A 292 -2.56 5.61 2.74
CA SER A 292 -2.26 6.61 1.70
C SER A 292 -2.45 6.01 0.30
N ALA A 293 -2.80 6.84 -0.69
CA ALA A 293 -2.87 6.42 -2.09
C ALA A 293 -1.48 6.27 -2.74
N ASP A 294 -0.41 6.66 -2.04
CA ASP A 294 0.95 6.59 -2.55
C ASP A 294 1.39 5.15 -2.83
N LEU A 295 2.10 4.97 -3.95
CA LEU A 295 2.68 3.69 -4.34
C LEU A 295 3.61 3.19 -3.22
N GLY A 296 3.33 1.99 -2.69
CA GLY A 296 4.15 1.35 -1.67
C GLY A 296 3.76 1.67 -0.22
N THR A 297 2.57 2.23 0.05
CA THR A 297 2.07 2.29 1.43
C THR A 297 2.05 0.88 2.06
N PRO A 298 2.61 0.68 3.27
CA PRO A 298 2.68 -0.64 3.89
C PRO A 298 1.33 -1.13 4.42
N TYR A 299 0.30 -0.29 4.46
CA TYR A 299 -0.96 -0.59 5.19
C TYR A 299 -2.13 -1.06 4.32
N ALA A 300 -1.87 -1.47 3.07
CA ALA A 300 -2.93 -1.93 2.17
C ALA A 300 -3.66 -3.18 2.70
N SER A 301 -2.94 -4.08 3.39
CA SER A 301 -3.52 -5.31 3.95
C SER A 301 -4.45 -5.03 5.13
N GLU A 302 -4.09 -4.05 5.95
CA GLU A 302 -4.86 -3.55 7.08
C GLU A 302 -6.13 -2.87 6.61
N GLU A 303 -6.04 -2.12 5.51
CA GLU A 303 -7.18 -1.45 4.91
C GLU A 303 -8.17 -2.47 4.35
N GLU A 304 -7.69 -3.50 3.66
CA GLU A 304 -8.54 -4.58 3.16
C GLU A 304 -9.22 -5.35 4.31
N THR A 305 -8.49 -5.59 5.40
CA THR A 305 -9.06 -6.17 6.62
C THR A 305 -10.17 -5.28 7.19
N ALA A 306 -9.95 -3.96 7.25
CA ALA A 306 -10.94 -3.01 7.76
C ALA A 306 -12.19 -2.94 6.86
N ARG A 307 -12.00 -2.99 5.53
CA ARG A 307 -13.08 -3.07 4.53
C ARG A 307 -13.90 -4.34 4.68
N GLY A 308 -13.25 -5.50 4.71
CA GLY A 308 -13.91 -6.81 4.87
C GLY A 308 -14.74 -6.89 6.15
N ASN A 309 -14.24 -6.30 7.24
CA ASN A 309 -14.94 -6.22 8.52
C ASN A 309 -15.97 -5.10 8.62
N LYS A 310 -16.12 -4.25 7.60
CA LYS A 310 -16.93 -3.03 7.64
C LYS A 310 -16.60 -2.19 8.88
N ALA A 311 -15.33 -2.06 9.23
CA ALA A 311 -14.88 -1.38 10.43
C ALA A 311 -14.84 0.13 10.24
N GLY A 312 -15.25 0.89 11.27
CA GLY A 312 -15.09 2.36 11.28
C GLY A 312 -15.71 3.05 10.06
N ILE A 313 -14.91 3.76 9.28
CA ILE A 313 -15.32 4.46 8.04
C ILE A 313 -15.88 3.52 6.97
N TRP A 314 -15.52 2.24 7.00
CA TRP A 314 -15.97 1.23 6.03
C TRP A 314 -17.36 0.65 6.34
N GLN A 315 -18.05 1.16 7.36
CA GLN A 315 -19.42 0.75 7.69
C GLN A 315 -20.45 1.18 6.65
N GLY A 316 -20.16 2.22 5.86
CA GLY A 316 -21.07 2.80 4.88
C GLY A 316 -20.32 3.56 3.79
N GLU A 317 -21.03 4.38 3.05
CA GLU A 317 -20.43 5.21 2.00
C GLU A 317 -19.39 6.17 2.61
N THR A 318 -18.22 6.24 1.97
CA THR A 318 -17.14 7.13 2.39
C THR A 318 -16.26 7.47 1.19
N ASP A 319 -15.92 8.75 1.05
CA ASP A 319 -14.88 9.21 0.14
C ASP A 319 -13.53 9.15 0.86
N ARG A 320 -12.45 8.88 0.11
CA ARG A 320 -11.11 9.11 0.65
C ARG A 320 -10.87 10.63 0.83
N PRO A 321 -10.04 11.08 1.79
CA PRO A 321 -9.93 12.50 2.11
C PRO A 321 -9.43 13.35 0.93
N GLU A 322 -8.56 12.81 0.07
CA GLU A 322 -8.10 13.46 -1.17
C GLU A 322 -9.23 13.68 -2.17
N ILE A 323 -10.10 12.68 -2.35
CA ILE A 323 -11.27 12.78 -3.24
C ILE A 323 -12.27 13.78 -2.66
N TRP A 324 -12.52 13.72 -1.35
CA TRP A 324 -13.41 14.66 -0.69
C TRP A 324 -12.91 16.11 -0.80
N ARG A 325 -11.61 16.35 -0.54
CA ARG A 325 -11.00 17.69 -0.68
C ARG A 325 -11.10 18.21 -2.12
N ALA A 326 -10.90 17.37 -3.14
CA ALA A 326 -11.08 17.76 -4.53
C ALA A 326 -12.52 18.19 -4.84
N LYS A 327 -13.53 17.43 -4.37
CA LYS A 327 -14.94 17.81 -4.53
C LYS A 327 -15.27 19.15 -3.86
N VAL A 328 -14.79 19.35 -2.63
CA VAL A 328 -15.00 20.60 -1.88
C VAL A 328 -14.31 21.78 -2.58
N TRP A 329 -13.10 21.57 -3.10
CA TRP A 329 -12.36 22.57 -3.85
C TRP A 329 -13.09 23.00 -5.13
N ASP A 330 -13.56 22.04 -5.93
CA ASP A 330 -14.30 22.32 -7.16
C ASP A 330 -15.61 23.06 -6.90
N GLU A 331 -16.31 22.73 -5.81
CA GLU A 331 -17.52 23.45 -5.42
C GLU A 331 -17.21 24.87 -4.96
N ALA A 332 -16.14 25.05 -4.17
CA ALA A 332 -15.72 26.36 -3.73
C ALA A 332 -15.29 27.25 -4.92
N LYS A 333 -14.64 26.70 -5.94
CA LYS A 333 -14.28 27.42 -7.16
C LYS A 333 -15.48 28.01 -7.91
N LYS A 334 -16.63 27.32 -7.91
CA LYS A 334 -17.85 27.81 -8.59
C LYS A 334 -18.44 29.04 -7.91
N THR A 335 -18.24 29.17 -6.60
CA THR A 335 -18.84 30.24 -5.79
C THR A 335 -17.87 31.36 -5.45
N ALA A 336 -16.56 31.10 -5.55
CA ALA A 336 -15.53 32.07 -5.26
C ALA A 336 -15.35 33.10 -6.39
N PRO A 337 -15.06 34.37 -6.07
CA PRO A 337 -14.66 35.37 -7.05
C PRO A 337 -13.44 34.87 -7.84
N ASP A 338 -13.47 35.07 -9.16
CA ASP A 338 -12.41 34.71 -10.11
C ASP A 338 -11.98 33.22 -10.04
N GLY A 339 -12.80 32.37 -9.43
CA GLY A 339 -12.50 30.95 -9.22
C GLY A 339 -11.39 30.69 -8.20
N CYS A 340 -11.14 31.63 -7.28
CA CYS A 340 -10.04 31.57 -6.31
C CYS A 340 -10.58 31.33 -4.89
N PRO A 341 -10.64 30.07 -4.41
CA PRO A 341 -11.45 29.69 -3.26
C PRO A 341 -10.71 29.76 -1.92
N ILE A 342 -9.54 30.39 -1.83
CA ILE A 342 -8.83 30.51 -0.55
C ILE A 342 -9.14 31.88 0.04
N ARG A 343 -9.62 31.92 1.30
CA ARG A 343 -9.98 33.18 1.97
C ARG A 343 -8.86 33.66 2.88
N GLY A 344 -8.24 34.80 2.55
CA GLY A 344 -7.28 35.51 3.39
C GLY A 344 -7.94 36.59 4.24
N VAL A 345 -7.92 36.43 5.57
CA VAL A 345 -8.48 37.39 6.52
C VAL A 345 -7.39 37.99 7.41
N VAL A 346 -7.58 39.24 7.82
CA VAL A 346 -6.59 39.98 8.63
C VAL A 346 -7.23 40.37 9.95
N SER A 347 -6.58 40.00 11.03
CA SER A 347 -7.01 40.31 12.39
C SER A 347 -5.92 41.00 13.19
N SER A 348 -6.24 41.47 14.39
CA SER A 348 -5.23 41.98 15.33
C SER A 348 -4.17 40.96 15.72
N ARG A 349 -4.40 39.66 15.48
CA ARG A 349 -3.46 38.56 15.74
C ARG A 349 -2.61 38.19 14.51
N GLY A 350 -2.81 38.85 13.38
CA GLY A 350 -2.11 38.58 12.12
C GLY A 350 -3.03 38.18 10.97
N ALA A 351 -2.40 37.95 9.82
CA ALA A 351 -3.02 37.54 8.56
C ALA A 351 -3.06 36.01 8.45
N VAL A 352 -4.25 35.45 8.21
CA VAL A 352 -4.45 34.00 8.09
C VAL A 352 -5.26 33.65 6.86
N TYR A 353 -4.89 32.59 6.16
CA TYR A 353 -5.68 32.04 5.07
C TYR A 353 -6.41 30.77 5.49
N ALA A 354 -7.58 30.55 4.90
CA ALA A 354 -8.41 29.39 5.15
C ALA A 354 -8.74 28.68 3.84
N MET A 355 -8.42 27.38 3.82
CA MET A 355 -8.84 26.47 2.75
C MET A 355 -10.35 26.23 2.80
N PRO A 356 -10.98 25.83 1.68
CA PRO A 356 -12.41 25.54 1.60
C PRO A 356 -12.94 24.55 2.65
N TRP A 357 -12.11 23.57 3.03
CA TRP A 357 -12.48 22.56 4.03
C TRP A 357 -12.25 22.99 5.48
N ALA A 358 -11.60 24.13 5.74
CA ALA A 358 -11.26 24.56 7.10
C ALA A 358 -12.50 24.95 7.91
N GLU A 359 -12.52 24.63 9.21
CA GLU A 359 -13.63 24.97 10.09
C GLU A 359 -14.00 26.46 10.01
N GLY A 360 -15.28 26.74 9.73
CA GLY A 360 -15.81 28.10 9.66
C GLY A 360 -15.38 28.87 8.41
N TYR A 361 -14.95 28.18 7.35
CA TYR A 361 -14.63 28.78 6.05
C TYR A 361 -15.76 29.73 5.61
N ASP A 362 -17.03 29.30 5.60
CA ASP A 362 -18.19 30.11 5.18
C ASP A 362 -18.57 31.26 6.11
N ARG A 363 -18.15 31.19 7.38
CA ARG A 363 -18.37 32.27 8.35
C ARG A 363 -17.38 33.43 8.14
N ARG A 364 -16.24 33.17 7.50
CA ARG A 364 -15.21 34.19 7.22
C ARG A 364 -15.61 34.99 5.98
N LYS A 365 -16.02 36.25 6.21
CA LYS A 365 -16.34 37.20 5.15
C LYS A 365 -15.16 38.13 4.91
N ILE A 366 -14.75 38.26 3.65
CA ILE A 366 -13.69 39.17 3.21
C ILE A 366 -14.18 40.62 3.29
N ARG A 367 -13.43 41.46 4.01
CA ARG A 367 -13.65 42.89 4.17
C ARG A 367 -12.64 43.67 3.32
N LYS A 368 -13.13 44.36 2.29
CA LYS A 368 -12.30 45.16 1.36
C LYS A 368 -11.41 46.22 2.03
N ILE A 369 -11.74 46.65 3.24
CA ILE A 369 -11.04 47.74 3.96
C ILE A 369 -9.75 47.24 4.66
N LYS A 370 -9.58 45.93 4.88
CA LYS A 370 -8.53 45.38 5.76
C LYS A 370 -7.47 44.54 5.05
N ASP A 371 -7.22 44.80 3.76
CA ASP A 371 -6.32 43.98 2.93
C ASP A 371 -6.67 42.48 2.91
N GLU A 372 -7.94 42.15 3.19
CA GLU A 372 -8.48 40.80 3.08
C GLU A 372 -8.77 40.51 1.61
N ARG A 373 -8.37 39.33 1.13
CA ARG A 373 -8.52 38.96 -0.29
C ARG A 373 -8.65 37.46 -0.47
N TRP A 374 -9.03 37.10 -1.69
CA TRP A 374 -9.08 35.73 -2.15
C TRP A 374 -7.75 35.35 -2.78
N PHE A 375 -7.37 34.07 -2.66
CA PHE A 375 -6.18 33.51 -3.28
C PHE A 375 -6.53 32.27 -4.09
N CYS A 376 -5.78 32.03 -5.16
CA CYS A 376 -6.00 30.90 -6.07
C CYS A 376 -5.11 29.70 -5.69
N SER A 377 -3.99 29.95 -4.99
CA SER A 377 -3.10 28.91 -4.46
C SER A 377 -2.60 29.22 -3.05
N GLU A 378 -2.09 28.20 -2.36
CA GLU A 378 -1.49 28.37 -1.03
C GLU A 378 -0.17 29.15 -1.12
N GLU A 379 0.62 28.95 -2.17
CA GLU A 379 1.88 29.68 -2.35
C GLU A 379 1.63 31.19 -2.50
N GLU A 380 0.56 31.57 -3.20
CA GLU A 380 0.16 32.98 -3.35
C GLU A 380 -0.21 33.60 -1.98
N ALA A 381 -0.99 32.88 -1.18
CA ALA A 381 -1.37 33.32 0.16
C ALA A 381 -0.14 33.48 1.08
N GLN A 382 0.77 32.51 1.04
CA GLN A 382 2.00 32.52 1.84
C GLN A 382 2.96 33.62 1.40
N ALA A 383 3.14 33.83 0.09
CA ALA A 383 3.93 34.92 -0.48
C ALA A 383 3.36 36.30 -0.08
N ALA A 384 2.04 36.39 0.08
CA ALA A 384 1.35 37.58 0.60
C ALA A 384 1.44 37.74 2.12
N GLY A 385 2.15 36.86 2.84
CA GLY A 385 2.36 36.92 4.29
C GLY A 385 1.24 36.32 5.14
N PHE A 386 0.30 35.58 4.54
CA PHE A 386 -0.78 34.91 5.26
C PHE A 386 -0.32 33.52 5.72
N LYS A 387 -0.69 33.15 6.95
CA LYS A 387 -0.41 31.82 7.52
C LYS A 387 -1.63 30.92 7.50
N LEU A 388 -1.43 29.61 7.37
CA LEU A 388 -2.55 28.66 7.39
C LEU A 388 -3.29 28.73 8.73
N THR A 389 -4.62 28.79 8.69
CA THR A 389 -5.44 28.71 9.91
C THR A 389 -5.21 27.39 10.66
N THR A 390 -4.87 27.47 11.94
CA THR A 390 -4.69 26.28 12.80
C THR A 390 -6.01 25.67 13.28
N LYS A 391 -7.14 26.31 12.99
CA LYS A 391 -8.48 25.76 13.23
C LYS A 391 -8.94 25.04 11.96
N LEU A 392 -8.77 23.71 11.97
CA LEU A 392 -9.26 22.78 10.95
C LEU A 392 -10.59 22.17 11.34
#